data_AF-A0A356G6R0-F1
#
_entry.id   AF-A0A356G6R0-F1
#
_cell.length_a   1.000
_cell.length_b   1.000
_cell.length_c   1.000
_cell.angle_alpha   90.00
_cell.angle_beta   90.00
_cell.angle_gamma   90.00
#
_symmetry.space_group_name_H-M   'P 1'
#
loop_
_entity.id
_entity.type
_entity.pdbx_description
1 polymer ?
#
loop_
_entity_poly.entity_id
_entity_poly.type
_entity_poly.pdbx_seq_one_letter_code
_entity_poly.pdbx_strand_id
1 'polypeptide(L)'
;PATRLRVPEADDPAGTVEFRDLAYGPRREVLARECGDFLVRRSDGVVAYQLAVVVDDALMGVTQVVRGRDLLGSCARQIYLGRLLSHPAPQYGHVPLLVAPDGRRLSKRDRDLDLGVLRERGVAPERIVGALAAAAGLV
;
A
#
# COMPACT_ATOMS: atom_id res chain seq x y z
N PRO A 1 0.36 24.07 11.25
CA PRO A 1 -0.81 23.21 11.52
C PRO A 1 -0.78 22.00 10.57
N ALA A 2 -1.33 20.85 10.97
CA ALA A 2 -1.50 19.73 10.05
C ALA A 2 -2.57 20.06 9.00
N THR A 3 -2.43 19.55 7.79
CA THR A 3 -3.37 19.73 6.67
C THR A 3 -4.01 18.40 6.32
N ARG A 4 -5.33 18.38 6.23
CA ARG A 4 -6.13 17.23 5.80
C ARG A 4 -6.87 17.55 4.51
N LEU A 5 -7.02 16.54 3.67
CA LEU A 5 -7.94 16.60 2.55
C LEU A 5 -9.34 16.28 3.07
N ARG A 6 -10.28 17.18 2.81
CA ARG A 6 -11.70 16.93 3.06
C ARG A 6 -12.22 15.97 1.99
N VAL A 7 -12.86 14.89 2.42
CA VAL A 7 -13.51 13.95 1.49
C VAL A 7 -15.00 14.31 1.33
N PRO A 8 -15.65 13.92 0.22
CA PRO A 8 -17.08 14.07 0.07
C PRO A 8 -17.84 13.29 1.14
N GLU A 9 -19.06 13.72 1.46
CA GLU A 9 -19.92 13.06 2.45
C GLU A 9 -20.30 11.64 1.99
N ALA A 10 -20.79 10.81 2.92
CA ALA A 10 -20.97 9.37 2.70
C ALA A 10 -22.03 8.99 1.66
N ASP A 11 -22.91 9.91 1.31
CA ASP A 11 -23.95 9.82 0.28
C ASP A 11 -23.53 10.46 -1.05
N ASP A 12 -22.44 11.22 -1.09
CA ASP A 12 -21.92 11.82 -2.32
C ASP A 12 -21.17 10.76 -3.16
N PRO A 13 -21.62 10.46 -4.40
CA PRO A 13 -20.96 9.49 -5.26
C PRO A 13 -19.52 9.88 -5.62
N ALA A 14 -19.13 11.16 -5.55
CA ALA A 14 -17.75 11.61 -5.76
C ALA A 14 -16.77 11.01 -4.73
N GLY A 15 -17.27 10.64 -3.55
CA GLY A 15 -16.50 9.96 -2.49
C GLY A 15 -16.39 8.44 -2.68
N THR A 16 -16.99 7.87 -3.72
CA THR A 16 -16.90 6.44 -4.02
C THR A 16 -15.74 6.17 -4.99
N VAL A 17 -14.85 5.26 -4.60
CA VAL A 17 -13.72 4.84 -5.42
C VAL A 17 -13.82 3.35 -5.72
N GLU A 18 -13.81 3.04 -7.00
CA GLU A 18 -13.80 1.68 -7.53
C GLU A 18 -12.49 1.43 -8.28
N PHE A 19 -11.89 0.27 -8.04
CA PHE A 19 -10.67 -0.17 -8.71
C PHE A 19 -10.60 -1.70 -8.71
N ARG A 20 -9.73 -2.26 -9.56
CA ARG A 20 -9.44 -3.69 -9.56
C ARG A 20 -8.00 -3.90 -9.10
N ASP A 21 -7.84 -4.65 -8.02
CA ASP A 21 -6.54 -5.15 -7.60
C ASP A 21 -6.21 -6.44 -8.37
N LEU A 22 -4.94 -6.61 -8.73
CA LEU A 22 -4.45 -7.78 -9.45
C LEU A 22 -4.58 -9.10 -8.66
N ALA A 23 -4.44 -9.06 -7.34
CA ALA A 23 -4.50 -10.24 -6.48
C ALA A 23 -5.83 -10.36 -5.74
N TYR A 24 -6.45 -9.23 -5.37
CA TYR A 24 -7.67 -9.18 -4.55
C TYR A 24 -8.94 -8.81 -5.33
N GLY A 25 -8.85 -8.64 -6.66
CA GLY A 25 -10.00 -8.46 -7.54
C GLY A 25 -10.68 -7.09 -7.39
N PRO A 26 -11.98 -6.98 -7.77
CA PRO A 26 -12.73 -5.73 -7.69
C PRO A 26 -12.86 -5.21 -6.26
N ARG A 27 -12.61 -3.91 -6.09
CA ARG A 27 -12.68 -3.17 -4.83
C ARG A 27 -13.58 -1.96 -5.03
N ARG A 28 -14.37 -1.65 -4.00
CA ARG A 28 -15.21 -0.46 -3.92
C ARG A 28 -15.17 0.07 -2.50
N GLU A 29 -14.81 1.33 -2.34
CA GLU A 29 -14.67 1.99 -1.05
C GLU A 29 -15.38 3.34 -1.06
N VAL A 30 -16.05 3.68 0.04
CA VAL A 30 -16.66 4.99 0.26
C VAL A 30 -15.80 5.74 1.25
N LEU A 31 -15.09 6.78 0.81
CA LEU A 31 -14.02 7.42 1.59
C LEU A 31 -14.50 7.91 2.96
N ALA A 32 -15.67 8.54 3.03
CA ALA A 32 -16.23 9.03 4.29
C ALA A 32 -16.47 7.91 5.31
N ARG A 33 -16.78 6.68 4.85
CA ARG A 33 -17.04 5.52 5.70
C ARG A 33 -15.76 4.78 6.08
N GLU A 34 -14.83 4.66 5.14
CA GLU A 34 -13.61 3.87 5.32
C GLU A 34 -12.50 4.64 6.04
N CYS A 35 -12.39 5.96 5.82
CA CYS A 35 -11.29 6.75 6.38
C CYS A 35 -11.59 8.18 6.80
N GLY A 36 -12.61 8.83 6.24
CA GLY A 36 -12.88 10.25 6.44
C GLY A 36 -11.71 11.16 5.98
N ASP A 37 -11.67 12.37 6.51
CA ASP A 37 -10.67 13.39 6.19
C ASP A 37 -9.26 12.94 6.60
N PHE A 38 -8.39 12.72 5.62
CA PHE A 38 -7.06 12.16 5.84
C PHE A 38 -5.94 13.18 5.67
N LEU A 39 -4.81 12.95 6.35
CA LEU A 39 -3.65 13.84 6.31
C LEU A 39 -3.00 13.86 4.92
N VAL A 40 -2.70 15.07 4.45
CA VAL A 40 -1.82 15.32 3.28
C VAL A 40 -0.53 16.01 3.69
N ARG A 41 -0.52 16.68 4.85
CA ARG A 41 0.69 17.23 5.48
C ARG A 41 0.57 17.17 6.99
N ARG A 42 1.62 16.71 7.66
CA ARG A 42 1.70 16.62 9.12
C ARG A 42 2.01 17.99 9.75
N SER A 43 1.81 18.11 11.06
CA SER A 43 2.08 19.34 11.82
C SER A 43 3.57 19.72 11.86
N ASP A 44 4.46 18.74 11.77
CA ASP A 44 5.92 18.90 11.66
C ASP A 44 6.38 19.25 10.23
N GLY A 45 5.45 19.48 9.30
CA GLY A 45 5.73 19.93 7.95
C GLY A 45 5.98 18.81 6.94
N VAL A 46 6.13 17.55 7.38
CA VAL A 46 6.35 16.39 6.52
C VAL A 46 5.11 16.11 5.66
N VAL A 47 5.31 15.91 4.37
CA VAL A 47 4.24 15.50 3.44
C VAL A 47 3.77 14.09 3.81
N ALA A 48 2.46 13.90 3.93
CA ALA A 48 1.92 12.60 4.30
C ALA A 48 2.05 11.62 3.13
N TYR A 49 2.22 10.34 3.48
CA TYR A 49 2.37 9.23 2.53
C TYR A 49 1.32 9.24 1.40
N GLN A 50 0.06 9.58 1.72
CA GLN A 50 -1.03 9.59 0.75
C GLN A 50 -0.82 10.60 -0.39
N LEU A 51 -0.23 11.77 -0.11
CA LEU A 51 0.07 12.78 -1.12
C LEU A 51 1.41 12.52 -1.80
N ALA A 52 2.45 12.21 -1.02
CA ALA A 52 3.81 12.01 -1.53
C ALA A 52 3.85 10.95 -2.65
N VAL A 53 3.31 9.76 -2.38
CA VAL A 53 3.35 8.65 -3.34
C VAL A 53 2.59 8.97 -4.62
N VAL A 54 1.42 9.60 -4.53
CA VAL A 54 0.61 9.92 -5.73
C VAL A 54 1.36 10.88 -6.65
N VAL A 55 2.01 11.90 -6.08
CA VAL A 55 2.77 12.88 -6.85
C VAL A 55 4.04 12.25 -7.42
N ASP A 56 4.81 11.52 -6.59
CA ASP A 56 6.06 10.91 -7.03
C ASP A 56 5.82 9.85 -8.12
N ASP A 57 4.84 8.96 -7.94
CA ASP A 57 4.48 7.94 -8.94
C ASP A 57 4.07 8.59 -10.27
N ALA A 58 3.25 9.65 -10.23
CA ALA A 58 2.82 10.36 -11.42
C ALA A 58 3.99 11.04 -12.15
N LEU A 59 4.89 11.69 -11.40
CA LEU A 59 6.07 12.36 -11.96
C LEU A 59 7.09 11.37 -12.53
N MET A 60 7.20 10.18 -11.94
CA MET A 60 8.09 9.10 -12.40
C MET A 60 7.48 8.24 -13.52
N GLY A 61 6.21 8.43 -13.86
CA GLY A 61 5.53 7.65 -14.89
C GLY A 61 5.24 6.21 -14.48
N VAL A 62 5.03 5.96 -13.18
CA VAL A 62 4.70 4.63 -12.66
C VAL A 62 3.33 4.18 -13.19
N THR A 63 3.30 3.02 -13.84
CA THR A 63 2.06 2.45 -14.42
C THR A 63 1.51 1.28 -13.61
N GLN A 64 2.35 0.61 -12.80
CA GLN A 64 1.97 -0.48 -11.92
C GLN A 64 2.61 -0.34 -10.55
N VAL A 65 1.81 -0.50 -9.50
CA VAL A 65 2.26 -0.46 -8.11
C VAL A 65 2.01 -1.83 -7.48
N VAL A 66 3.11 -2.52 -7.15
CA VAL A 66 3.09 -3.81 -6.45
C VAL A 66 3.62 -3.62 -5.03
N ARG A 67 2.82 -3.94 -4.01
CA ARG A 67 3.17 -3.71 -2.59
C ARG A 67 2.42 -4.64 -1.64
N GLY A 68 2.72 -4.60 -0.33
CA GLY A 68 2.09 -5.47 0.67
C GLY A 68 0.61 -5.16 0.91
N ARG A 69 -0.21 -6.18 1.17
CA ARG A 69 -1.67 -6.10 1.44
C ARG A 69 -2.05 -5.09 2.53
N ASP A 70 -1.17 -4.81 3.47
CA ASP A 70 -1.38 -3.78 4.50
C ASP A 70 -1.68 -2.40 3.92
N LEU A 71 -1.24 -2.13 2.69
CA LEU A 71 -1.50 -0.87 1.98
C LEU A 71 -2.71 -0.91 1.04
N LEU A 72 -3.44 -2.01 0.97
CA LEU A 72 -4.61 -2.14 0.08
C LEU A 72 -5.66 -1.05 0.36
N GLY A 73 -5.99 -0.80 1.63
CA GLY A 73 -6.92 0.25 2.03
C GLY A 73 -6.40 1.68 1.80
N SER A 74 -5.15 1.88 1.38
CA SER A 74 -4.67 3.21 0.96
C SER A 74 -5.05 3.54 -0.47
N CYS A 75 -5.38 2.56 -1.30
CA CYS A 75 -5.59 2.76 -2.74
C CYS A 75 -6.73 3.74 -3.02
N ALA A 76 -7.88 3.61 -2.34
CA ALA A 76 -9.01 4.52 -2.59
C ALA A 76 -8.64 5.99 -2.35
N ARG A 77 -7.91 6.27 -1.26
CA ARG A 77 -7.42 7.62 -0.93
C ARG A 77 -6.45 8.15 -1.99
N GLN A 78 -5.51 7.32 -2.43
CA GLN A 78 -4.51 7.69 -3.43
C GLN A 78 -5.13 7.91 -4.81
N ILE A 79 -6.05 7.05 -5.22
CA ILE A 79 -6.79 7.19 -6.48
C ILE A 79 -7.65 8.47 -6.45
N TYR A 80 -8.35 8.74 -5.36
CA TYR A 80 -9.14 9.97 -5.22
C TYR A 80 -8.26 11.22 -5.30
N LEU A 81 -7.13 11.21 -4.60
CA LEU A 81 -6.18 12.32 -4.65
C LEU A 81 -5.58 12.50 -6.05
N GLY A 82 -5.25 11.40 -6.74
CA GLY A 82 -4.80 11.42 -8.12
C GLY A 82 -5.82 12.04 -9.06
N ARG A 83 -7.11 11.70 -8.92
CA ARG A 83 -8.22 12.32 -9.69
C ARG A 83 -8.27 13.83 -9.48
N LEU A 84 -8.18 14.30 -8.24
CA LEU A 84 -8.18 15.75 -7.93
C LEU A 84 -6.98 16.47 -8.54
N LEU A 85 -5.83 15.80 -8.64
CA LEU A 85 -4.61 16.33 -9.26
C LEU A 85 -4.53 16.06 -10.77
N SER A 86 -5.58 15.49 -11.38
CA SER A 86 -5.59 15.12 -12.80
C SER A 86 -4.49 14.12 -13.21
N HIS A 87 -4.12 13.22 -12.30
CA HIS A 87 -3.20 12.11 -12.56
C HIS A 87 -3.96 10.79 -12.75
N PRO A 88 -3.59 9.98 -13.77
CA PRO A 88 -4.17 8.65 -13.94
C PRO A 88 -3.74 7.74 -12.78
N ALA A 89 -4.66 6.87 -12.34
CA ALA A 89 -4.32 5.84 -11.36
C ALA A 89 -3.47 4.74 -12.02
N PRO A 90 -2.38 4.28 -11.39
CA PRO A 90 -1.68 3.08 -11.83
C PRO A 90 -2.54 1.84 -11.57
N GLN A 91 -2.16 0.73 -12.18
CA GLN A 91 -2.72 -0.57 -11.84
C GLN A 91 -2.09 -1.07 -10.54
N TYR A 92 -2.93 -1.53 -9.61
CA TYR A 92 -2.49 -1.99 -8.29
C TYR A 92 -2.46 -3.51 -8.22
N GLY A 93 -1.44 -4.06 -7.55
CA GLY A 93 -1.39 -5.45 -7.12
C GLY A 93 -0.84 -5.56 -5.71
N HIS A 94 -1.54 -6.27 -4.84
CA HIS A 94 -1.09 -6.44 -3.46
C HIS A 94 -0.66 -7.87 -3.16
N VAL A 95 0.53 -8.03 -2.60
CA VAL A 95 1.04 -9.34 -2.16
C VAL A 95 0.60 -9.63 -0.73
N PRO A 96 0.26 -10.90 -0.39
CA PRO A 96 0.00 -11.30 0.99
C PRO A 96 1.17 -10.99 1.92
N LEU A 97 0.87 -10.77 3.20
CA LEU A 97 1.92 -10.58 4.20
C LEU A 97 2.47 -11.94 4.63
N LEU A 98 3.79 -12.02 4.76
CA LEU A 98 4.43 -13.14 5.43
C LEU A 98 4.08 -13.12 6.92
N VAL A 99 3.70 -14.27 7.43
CA VAL A 99 3.38 -14.51 8.83
C VAL A 99 4.26 -15.63 9.37
N ALA A 100 4.47 -15.67 10.68
CA ALA A 100 5.15 -16.78 11.32
C ALA A 100 4.26 -18.04 11.26
N PRO A 101 4.80 -19.23 11.57
CA PRO A 101 4.03 -20.48 11.54
C PRO A 101 2.78 -20.50 12.43
N ASP A 102 2.79 -19.71 13.50
CA ASP A 102 1.65 -19.51 14.41
C ASP A 102 0.63 -18.46 13.92
N GLY A 103 0.84 -17.88 12.73
CA GLY A 103 -0.02 -16.88 12.11
C GLY A 103 0.25 -15.44 12.56
N ARG A 104 1.19 -15.19 13.49
CA ARG A 104 1.52 -13.83 13.91
C ARG A 104 2.27 -13.07 12.81
N ARG A 105 2.12 -11.75 12.80
CA ARG A 105 2.94 -10.90 11.90
C ARG A 105 4.39 -10.98 12.34
N LEU A 106 5.29 -11.13 11.35
CA LEU A 106 6.72 -11.07 11.61
C LEU A 106 7.12 -9.68 12.10
N SER A 107 7.96 -9.61 13.12
CA SER A 107 8.41 -8.36 13.70
C SER A 107 9.92 -8.34 13.93
N LYS A 108 10.53 -7.17 13.70
CA LYS A 108 11.96 -6.96 14.01
C LYS A 108 12.25 -7.10 15.52
N ARG A 109 11.27 -6.83 16.38
CA ARG A 109 11.42 -6.92 17.85
C ARG A 109 11.64 -8.36 18.29
N ASP A 110 10.95 -9.29 17.64
CA ASP A 110 11.06 -10.72 17.93
C ASP A 110 12.26 -11.37 17.20
N ARG A 111 13.08 -10.55 16.51
CA ARG A 111 14.18 -10.97 15.62
C ARG A 111 13.73 -11.95 14.53
N ASP A 112 12.48 -11.81 14.09
CA ASP A 112 11.94 -12.64 13.02
C ASP A 112 12.55 -12.26 11.68
N LEU A 113 13.18 -13.24 11.01
CA LEU A 113 13.50 -13.24 9.58
C LEU A 113 14.08 -11.91 9.05
N ASP A 114 15.04 -11.34 9.77
CA ASP A 114 15.80 -10.18 9.30
C ASP A 114 16.81 -10.61 8.21
N LEU A 115 16.80 -9.93 7.06
CA LEU A 115 17.68 -10.24 5.94
C LEU A 115 19.18 -10.11 6.29
N GLY A 116 19.53 -9.20 7.21
CA GLY A 116 20.90 -9.06 7.72
C GLY A 116 21.32 -10.28 8.53
N VAL A 117 20.46 -10.73 9.44
CA VAL A 117 20.69 -11.95 10.25
C VAL A 117 20.77 -13.20 9.36
N LEU A 118 19.91 -13.33 8.35
CA LEU A 118 19.97 -14.44 7.40
C LEU A 118 21.28 -14.45 6.61
N ARG A 119 21.74 -13.27 6.18
CA ARG A 119 23.03 -13.11 5.51
C ARG A 119 24.21 -13.47 6.41
N GLU A 120 24.21 -13.02 7.67
CA GLU A 120 25.26 -13.38 8.66
C GLU A 120 25.32 -14.88 8.92
N ARG A 121 24.18 -15.58 8.86
CA ARG A 121 24.09 -17.04 8.97
C ARG A 121 24.50 -17.79 7.69
N GLY A 122 24.93 -17.09 6.65
CA GLY A 122 25.34 -17.69 5.39
C GLY A 122 24.18 -18.25 4.55
N VAL A 123 22.95 -17.77 4.76
CA VAL A 123 21.81 -18.19 3.94
C VAL A 123 21.96 -17.63 2.53
N ALA A 124 22.01 -18.52 1.54
CA ALA A 124 22.14 -18.15 0.13
C ALA A 124 20.91 -17.33 -0.34
N PRO A 125 21.09 -16.22 -1.09
CA PRO A 125 19.98 -15.42 -1.61
C PRO A 125 18.97 -16.24 -2.42
N GLU A 126 19.44 -17.21 -3.19
CA GLU A 126 18.62 -18.10 -4.02
C GLU A 126 17.67 -18.92 -3.17
N ARG A 127 18.08 -19.30 -1.95
CA ARG A 127 17.21 -20.03 -1.01
C ARG A 127 16.07 -19.14 -0.52
N ILE A 128 16.34 -17.87 -0.29
CA ILE A 128 15.34 -16.88 0.14
C ILE A 128 14.37 -16.62 -1.02
N VAL A 129 14.90 -16.30 -2.20
CA VAL A 129 14.09 -16.04 -3.40
C VAL A 129 13.23 -17.26 -3.77
N GLY A 130 13.80 -18.46 -3.77
CA GLY A 130 13.08 -19.70 -4.05
C GLY A 130 11.98 -19.98 -3.03
N ALA A 131 12.24 -19.75 -1.74
CA ALA A 131 11.21 -19.91 -0.70
C ALA A 131 10.06 -18.91 -0.87
N LEU A 132 10.36 -17.65 -1.22
CA LEU A 132 9.34 -16.63 -1.49
C LEU A 132 8.54 -16.94 -2.76
N ALA A 133 9.20 -17.41 -3.83
CA ALA A 133 8.55 -17.82 -5.06
C ALA A 133 7.60 -19.00 -4.82
N ALA A 134 8.04 -20.02 -4.07
CA ALA A 134 7.21 -21.16 -3.70
C ALA A 134 6.02 -20.72 -2.83
N ALA A 135 6.25 -19.84 -1.84
CA ALA A 135 5.17 -19.31 -0.99
C ALA A 135 4.15 -18.48 -1.78
N ALA A 136 4.58 -17.83 -2.87
CA ALA A 136 3.71 -17.10 -3.78
C ALA A 136 3.05 -18.00 -4.86
N GLY A 137 3.33 -19.31 -4.88
CA GLY A 137 2.81 -20.25 -5.87
C GLY A 137 3.39 -20.06 -7.27
N LEU A 138 4.61 -19.53 -7.39
CA LEU A 138 5.29 -19.30 -8.67
C LEU A 138 6.15 -20.48 -9.12
N VAL A 139 6.46 -21.40 -8.20
CA VAL A 139 7.24 -22.64 -8.41
C VAL A 139 6.73 -23.77 -7.54
#